data_AF-A0A961QAE4-F1
#
_entry.id   AF-A0A961QAE4-F1
#
_cell.length_a   1.000
_cell.length_b   1.000
_cell.length_c   1.000
_cell.angle_alpha   90.00
_cell.angle_beta   90.00
_cell.angle_gamma   90.00
#
_symmetry.space_group_name_H-M   'P 1'
#
loop_
_entity.id
_entity.type
_entity.pdbx_description
1 polymer ?
#
loop_
_entity_poly.entity_id
_entity_poly.type
_entity_poly.pdbx_seq_one_letter_code
_entity_poly.pdbx_strand_id
1 'polypeptide(L)'
;MTLRLKILTGLLGIGVAAGASAAACAAELSGDQMTLQGSQVRFNLGSDYHAASLSVSGPDGYYATASSTSGSVAIDLIRSGGTSAGTYNYQLSAATGGQSALKQPVNNGRSSADTTEGAGVVFSGSFYAANGLISDKASQSEE
;
A
#
# COMPACT_ATOMS: atom_id res chain seq x y z
N MET A 1 -8.70 -73.22 14.93
CA MET A 1 -7.41 -72.49 14.94
C MET A 1 -6.85 -72.47 13.52
N THR A 2 -7.24 -71.51 12.69
CA THR A 2 -6.67 -71.29 11.34
C THR A 2 -6.92 -69.84 10.91
N LEU A 3 -5.85 -69.18 10.49
CA LEU A 3 -5.69 -67.75 10.19
C LEU A 3 -6.43 -67.31 8.91
N ARG A 4 -7.00 -66.10 8.89
CA ARG A 4 -7.29 -65.32 7.67
C ARG A 4 -6.98 -63.84 7.91
N LEU A 5 -5.72 -63.45 7.68
CA LEU A 5 -5.27 -62.06 7.64
C LEU A 5 -5.31 -61.59 6.18
N LYS A 6 -6.28 -60.73 5.84
CA LYS A 6 -6.34 -60.01 4.55
C LYS A 6 -5.82 -58.60 4.80
N ILE A 7 -4.58 -58.34 4.41
CA ILE A 7 -4.01 -56.99 4.44
C ILE A 7 -4.56 -56.26 3.21
N LEU A 8 -5.50 -55.34 3.45
CA LEU A 8 -6.06 -54.45 2.43
C LEU A 8 -5.20 -53.18 2.40
N THR A 9 -4.50 -52.99 1.29
CA THR A 9 -3.66 -51.82 0.98
C THR A 9 -4.50 -50.55 1.01
N GLY A 10 -4.43 -49.81 2.12
CA GLY A 10 -5.02 -48.50 2.27
C GLY A 10 -4.13 -47.44 1.62
N LEU A 11 -4.60 -46.90 0.50
CA LEU A 11 -4.01 -45.79 -0.22
C LEU A 11 -3.92 -44.57 0.72
N LEU A 12 -2.70 -44.10 0.98
CA LEU A 12 -2.43 -42.86 1.71
C LEU A 12 -3.02 -41.68 0.93
N GLY A 13 -4.23 -41.27 1.31
CA GLY A 13 -4.84 -40.03 0.84
C GLY A 13 -4.15 -38.85 1.51
N ILE A 14 -3.14 -38.28 0.85
CA ILE A 14 -2.58 -36.98 1.21
C ILE A 14 -3.64 -35.94 0.85
N GLY A 15 -4.51 -35.62 1.81
CA GLY A 15 -5.39 -34.46 1.74
C GLY A 15 -4.55 -33.20 1.83
N VAL A 16 -4.10 -32.69 0.69
CA VAL A 16 -3.61 -31.31 0.59
C VAL A 16 -4.82 -30.42 0.85
N ALA A 17 -4.96 -29.96 2.10
CA ALA A 17 -5.88 -28.89 2.42
C ALA A 17 -5.46 -27.69 1.57
N ALA A 18 -6.25 -27.41 0.54
CA ALA A 18 -6.19 -26.18 -0.22
C ALA A 18 -6.46 -25.05 0.77
N GLY A 19 -5.39 -24.49 1.32
CA GLY A 19 -5.44 -23.21 1.99
C GLY A 19 -5.91 -22.21 0.95
N ALA A 20 -7.18 -21.83 1.02
CA ALA A 20 -7.66 -20.62 0.40
C ALA A 20 -6.92 -19.47 1.07
N SER A 21 -5.76 -19.11 0.52
CA SER A 21 -5.10 -17.86 0.81
C SER A 21 -6.10 -16.78 0.44
N ALA A 22 -6.81 -16.28 1.45
CA ALA A 22 -7.61 -15.09 1.34
C ALA A 22 -6.67 -14.01 0.79
N ALA A 23 -6.84 -13.68 -0.48
CA ALA A 23 -6.30 -12.48 -1.06
C ALA A 23 -6.91 -11.35 -0.22
N ALA A 24 -6.14 -10.85 0.74
CA ALA A 24 -6.47 -9.62 1.42
C ALA A 24 -6.53 -8.57 0.30
N CYS A 25 -7.73 -8.14 -0.02
CA CYS A 25 -7.98 -7.02 -0.90
C CYS A 25 -7.40 -5.78 -0.20
N ALA A 26 -6.09 -5.55 -0.37
CA ALA A 26 -5.59 -4.19 -0.35
C ALA A 26 -6.43 -3.49 -1.42
N ALA A 27 -7.27 -2.52 -1.02
CA ALA A 27 -7.88 -1.63 -1.98
C ALA A 27 -6.71 -0.91 -2.66
N GLU A 28 -6.33 -1.41 -3.84
CA GLU A 28 -5.21 -0.86 -4.57
C GLU A 28 -5.64 0.50 -5.10
N LEU A 29 -5.18 1.56 -4.43
CA LEU A 29 -5.12 2.88 -5.05
C LEU A 29 -4.32 2.70 -6.34
N SER A 30 -5.03 2.68 -7.46
CA SER A 30 -4.41 2.55 -8.78
C SER A 30 -3.62 3.82 -9.08
N GLY A 31 -2.38 3.67 -9.56
CA GLY A 31 -1.45 4.78 -9.84
C GLY A 31 -1.93 5.83 -10.84
N ASP A 32 -3.10 5.63 -11.45
CA ASP A 32 -3.82 6.56 -12.33
C ASP A 32 -4.21 7.88 -11.64
N GLN A 33 -4.29 7.89 -10.31
CA GLN A 33 -4.68 9.08 -9.53
C GLN A 33 -3.51 10.02 -9.19
N MET A 34 -2.30 9.68 -9.66
CA MET A 34 -1.07 10.44 -9.44
C MET A 34 -0.75 11.31 -10.65
N THR A 35 -0.56 12.60 -10.40
CA THR A 35 -0.11 13.56 -11.42
C THR A 35 1.27 14.09 -11.05
N LEU A 36 2.25 13.77 -11.90
CA LEU A 36 3.60 14.32 -11.86
C LEU A 36 3.74 15.34 -12.99
N GLN A 37 3.66 16.64 -12.67
CA GLN A 37 3.81 17.69 -13.69
C GLN A 37 4.66 18.83 -13.18
N GLY A 38 5.65 19.24 -13.99
CA GLY A 38 6.57 20.32 -13.64
C GLY A 38 7.30 19.99 -12.34
N SER A 39 7.10 20.80 -11.31
CA SER A 39 7.65 20.61 -9.96
C SER A 39 6.69 19.93 -8.99
N GLN A 40 5.49 19.57 -9.42
CA GLN A 40 4.43 19.16 -8.51
C GLN A 40 4.17 17.66 -8.54
N VAL A 41 4.18 17.08 -7.35
CA VAL A 41 3.66 15.75 -7.06
C VAL A 41 2.25 15.93 -6.50
N ARG A 42 1.22 15.49 -7.21
CA ARG A 42 -0.16 15.59 -6.76
C ARG A 42 -0.85 14.23 -6.80
N PHE A 43 -1.64 13.96 -5.77
CA PHE A 43 -2.58 12.84 -5.74
C PHE A 43 -4.00 13.39 -5.63
N ASN A 44 -4.89 12.95 -6.51
CA ASN A 44 -6.31 13.24 -6.43
C ASN A 44 -7.00 12.03 -5.83
N LEU A 45 -7.45 12.13 -4.59
CA LEU A 45 -8.15 11.03 -3.95
C LEU A 45 -9.65 11.16 -4.19
N GLY A 46 -10.29 10.04 -4.47
CA GLY A 46 -11.75 9.94 -4.52
C GLY A 46 -12.38 10.22 -3.15
N SER A 47 -13.71 10.41 -3.14
CA SER A 47 -14.50 10.70 -1.93
C SER A 47 -14.40 9.62 -0.84
N ASP A 48 -14.04 8.40 -1.21
CA ASP A 48 -13.91 7.25 -0.31
C ASP A 48 -12.66 7.29 0.58
N TYR A 49 -11.72 8.20 0.26
CA TYR A 49 -10.47 8.38 0.99
C TYR A 49 -10.48 9.67 1.81
N HIS A 50 -9.94 9.58 3.02
CA HIS A 50 -9.83 10.69 3.95
C HIS A 50 -8.54 10.58 4.77
N ALA A 51 -8.19 11.66 5.49
CA ALA A 51 -6.99 11.75 6.32
C ALA A 51 -5.72 11.33 5.57
N ALA A 52 -5.50 11.89 4.39
CA ALA A 52 -4.38 11.58 3.54
C ALA A 52 -3.10 12.29 3.99
N SER A 53 -1.98 11.59 3.89
CA SER A 53 -0.64 12.10 4.17
C SER A 53 0.31 11.69 3.06
N LEU A 54 0.86 12.67 2.35
CA LEU A 54 1.89 12.51 1.35
C LEU A 54 3.24 12.90 1.95
N SER A 55 4.22 12.05 1.77
CA SER A 55 5.62 12.31 2.11
C SER A 55 6.49 12.10 0.87
N VAL A 56 7.50 12.95 0.70
CA VAL A 56 8.48 12.85 -0.38
C VAL A 56 9.85 12.97 0.24
N SER A 57 10.74 12.03 -0.04
CA SER A 57 12.16 12.06 0.32
C SER A 57 13.03 12.08 -0.92
N GLY A 58 14.22 12.66 -0.84
CA GLY A 58 15.08 12.86 -1.99
C GLY A 58 16.56 12.91 -1.64
N PRO A 59 17.39 13.27 -2.64
CA PRO A 59 18.83 13.48 -2.47
C PRO A 59 19.13 14.54 -1.41
N ASP A 60 20.36 14.52 -0.90
CA ASP A 60 20.85 15.51 0.08
C ASP A 60 20.02 15.58 1.38
N GLY A 61 19.32 14.50 1.72
CA GLY A 61 18.47 14.43 2.92
C GLY A 61 17.16 15.21 2.80
N TYR A 62 16.76 15.59 1.58
CA TYR A 62 15.50 16.27 1.34
C TYR A 62 14.32 15.42 1.85
N TYR A 63 13.41 16.08 2.57
CA TYR A 63 12.17 15.48 3.05
C TYR A 63 11.09 16.55 3.14
N ALA A 64 9.91 16.26 2.59
CA ALA A 64 8.74 17.12 2.65
C ALA A 64 7.49 16.30 2.90
N THR A 65 6.52 16.87 3.60
CA THR A 65 5.23 16.25 3.86
C THR A 65 4.09 17.23 3.61
N ALA A 66 2.95 16.68 3.20
CA ALA A 66 1.70 17.39 3.06
C ALA A 66 0.58 16.46 3.53
N SER A 67 -0.46 17.02 4.14
CA SER A 67 -1.64 16.26 4.55
C SER A 67 -2.91 16.95 4.09
N SER A 68 -3.95 16.17 3.86
CA SER A 68 -5.27 16.67 3.50
C SER A 68 -6.35 15.80 4.13
N THR A 69 -7.41 16.43 4.63
CA THR A 69 -8.54 15.69 5.23
C THR A 69 -9.31 14.90 4.18
N SER A 70 -9.42 15.39 2.95
CA SER A 70 -10.09 14.72 1.82
C SER A 70 -9.72 15.41 0.49
N GLY A 71 -9.99 14.76 -0.64
CA GLY A 71 -9.75 15.30 -1.97
C GLY A 71 -8.27 15.19 -2.39
N SER A 72 -7.64 16.30 -2.75
CA SER A 72 -6.28 16.27 -3.30
C SER A 72 -5.23 16.60 -2.26
N VAL A 73 -4.05 15.98 -2.38
CA VAL A 73 -2.83 16.35 -1.64
C VAL A 73 -1.70 16.57 -2.64
N ALA A 74 -0.90 17.61 -2.44
CA ALA A 74 0.19 17.93 -3.35
C ALA A 74 1.40 18.52 -2.63
N ILE A 75 2.58 18.22 -3.17
CA ILE A 75 3.85 18.82 -2.79
C ILE A 75 4.47 19.44 -4.04
N ASP A 76 4.92 20.68 -3.92
CA ASP A 76 5.74 21.33 -4.94
C ASP A 76 7.21 21.26 -4.52
N LEU A 77 8.02 20.57 -5.31
CA LEU A 77 9.44 20.31 -5.06
C LEU A 77 10.24 21.60 -4.98
N ILE A 78 10.00 22.57 -5.88
CA ILE A 78 10.75 23.83 -5.90
C ILE A 78 10.44 24.64 -4.64
N ARG A 79 9.17 24.79 -4.28
CA ARG A 79 8.75 25.56 -3.10
C ARG A 79 9.18 24.93 -1.78
N SER A 80 9.34 23.61 -1.76
CA SER A 80 9.80 22.87 -0.58
C SER A 80 11.33 22.69 -0.54
N GLY A 81 12.08 23.16 -1.54
CA GLY A 81 13.54 23.10 -1.58
C GLY A 81 14.13 21.81 -2.19
N GLY A 82 13.32 20.97 -2.81
CA GLY A 82 13.71 19.76 -3.53
C GLY A 82 14.26 20.08 -4.91
N THR A 83 15.35 20.84 -5.00
CA THR A 83 15.95 21.24 -6.29
C THR A 83 17.11 20.34 -6.74
N SER A 84 17.60 19.46 -5.87
CA SER A 84 18.70 18.56 -6.19
C SER A 84 18.32 17.57 -7.30
N ALA A 85 19.31 17.14 -8.08
CA ALA A 85 19.09 16.16 -9.13
C ALA A 85 19.22 14.75 -8.57
N GLY A 86 18.20 13.92 -8.79
CA GLY A 86 18.24 12.52 -8.38
C GLY A 86 16.87 11.86 -8.30
N THR A 87 16.86 10.67 -7.71
CA THR A 87 15.65 9.89 -7.46
C THR A 87 15.01 10.35 -6.16
N TYR A 88 13.74 10.74 -6.26
CA TYR A 88 12.87 11.04 -5.15
C TYR A 88 11.94 9.86 -4.90
N ASN A 89 11.71 9.53 -3.63
CA ASN A 89 10.76 8.53 -3.21
C ASN A 89 9.56 9.24 -2.62
N TYR A 90 8.36 8.72 -2.86
CA TYR A 90 7.15 9.22 -2.25
C TYR A 90 6.39 8.10 -1.56
N GLN A 91 5.66 8.46 -0.54
CA GLN A 91 4.72 7.59 0.14
C GLN A 91 3.47 8.40 0.51
N LEU A 92 2.34 7.91 0.05
CA LEU A 92 1.00 8.39 0.34
C LEU A 92 0.32 7.36 1.23
N SER A 93 -0.27 7.83 2.32
CA SER A 93 -1.13 7.01 3.18
C SER A 93 -2.48 7.69 3.29
N ALA A 94 -3.58 6.95 3.17
CA ALA A 94 -4.92 7.49 3.36
C ALA A 94 -5.81 6.47 4.10
N ALA A 95 -6.74 6.97 4.91
CA ALA A 95 -7.79 6.15 5.48
C ALA A 95 -8.94 6.01 4.48
N THR A 96 -9.60 4.86 4.50
CA THR A 96 -10.80 4.58 3.72
C THR A 96 -12.00 4.47 4.65
N GLY A 97 -13.22 4.70 4.15
CA GLY A 97 -14.44 4.49 4.93
C GLY A 97 -14.71 3.01 5.28
N GLY A 98 -13.92 2.07 4.76
CA GLY A 98 -14.06 0.64 5.00
C GLY A 98 -13.48 0.19 6.34
N GLN A 99 -13.91 -0.98 6.80
CA GLN A 99 -13.29 -1.69 7.92
C GLN A 99 -12.52 -2.90 7.38
N SER A 100 -11.31 -3.10 7.88
CA SER A 100 -10.52 -4.30 7.63
C SER A 100 -10.60 -5.23 8.84
N ALA A 101 -10.52 -6.54 8.62
CA ALA A 101 -10.46 -7.49 9.72
C ALA A 101 -9.09 -7.39 10.42
N LEU A 102 -9.10 -7.28 11.75
CA LEU A 102 -7.90 -7.31 12.56
C LEU A 102 -7.26 -8.70 12.44
N LYS A 103 -6.01 -8.75 11.95
CA LYS A 103 -5.26 -10.01 11.81
C LYS A 103 -5.03 -10.70 13.17
N GLN A 104 -4.98 -9.91 14.24
CA GLN A 104 -4.97 -10.37 15.62
C GLN A 104 -5.88 -9.47 16.45
N PRO A 105 -7.06 -9.94 16.88
CA PRO A 105 -7.94 -9.16 17.72
C PRO A 105 -7.24 -8.89 19.07
N VAL A 106 -7.13 -7.61 19.44
CA VAL A 106 -6.49 -7.21 20.69
C VAL A 106 -7.49 -7.43 21.82
N ASN A 107 -7.29 -8.48 22.62
CA ASN A 107 -8.07 -8.70 23.82
C ASN A 107 -7.32 -8.09 25.02
N ASN A 108 -7.71 -6.87 25.41
CA ASN A 108 -7.17 -6.17 26.59
C ASN A 108 -7.95 -6.47 27.89
N GLY A 109 -8.75 -7.55 27.91
CA GLY A 109 -9.51 -7.99 29.08
C GLY A 109 -10.78 -7.18 29.38
N ARG A 110 -11.22 -6.27 28.49
CA ARG A 110 -12.50 -5.55 28.59
C ARG A 110 -13.45 -5.96 27.45
N SER A 111 -14.38 -6.88 27.75
CA SER A 111 -15.43 -7.37 26.83
C SER A 111 -14.90 -7.87 25.47
N SER A 112 -15.81 -8.29 24.58
CA SER A 112 -15.51 -8.89 23.26
C SER A 112 -14.41 -8.11 22.54
N ALA A 113 -13.36 -8.82 22.11
CA ALA A 113 -12.25 -8.22 21.39
C ALA A 113 -12.74 -7.60 20.07
N ASP A 114 -12.30 -6.38 19.75
CA ASP A 114 -12.54 -5.79 18.44
C ASP A 114 -11.92 -6.69 17.36
N THR A 115 -12.74 -7.05 16.39
CA THR A 115 -12.36 -7.92 15.27
C THR A 115 -12.12 -7.14 13.99
N THR A 116 -12.35 -5.81 14.00
CA THR A 116 -12.19 -4.94 12.84
C THR A 116 -11.48 -3.63 13.20
N GLU A 117 -10.71 -3.09 12.25
CA GLU A 117 -10.01 -1.81 12.32
C GLU A 117 -10.36 -0.94 11.10
N GLY A 118 -10.14 0.37 11.17
CA GLY A 118 -10.31 1.25 10.01
C GLY A 118 -9.34 0.85 8.91
N ALA A 119 -9.85 0.60 7.69
CA ALA A 119 -9.01 0.22 6.57
C ALA A 119 -8.27 1.43 6.02
N GLY A 120 -6.96 1.31 5.85
CA GLY A 120 -6.10 2.31 5.22
C GLY A 120 -5.41 1.75 3.99
N VAL A 121 -4.98 2.64 3.12
CA VAL A 121 -4.23 2.35 1.92
C VAL A 121 -2.91 3.09 1.96
N VAL A 122 -1.85 2.43 1.49
CA VAL A 122 -0.52 3.01 1.36
C VAL A 122 -0.07 2.83 -0.08
N PHE A 123 0.34 3.92 -0.71
CA PHE A 123 0.86 3.94 -2.06
C PHE A 123 2.25 4.57 -2.03
N SER A 124 3.23 3.93 -2.64
CA SER A 124 4.61 4.40 -2.64
C SER A 124 5.26 4.15 -3.98
N GLY A 125 6.24 4.98 -4.31
CA GLY A 125 7.02 4.79 -5.52
C GLY A 125 8.15 5.81 -5.57
N SER A 126 8.72 5.95 -6.77
CA SER A 126 9.84 6.84 -7.01
C SER A 126 9.71 7.55 -8.33
N PHE A 127 10.26 8.77 -8.43
CA PHE A 127 10.40 9.51 -9.68
C PHE A 127 11.76 10.20 -9.72
N TYR A 128 12.25 10.46 -10.93
CA TYR A 128 13.47 11.26 -11.10
C TYR A 128 13.10 12.73 -11.23
N ALA A 129 13.82 13.61 -10.54
CA ALA A 129 13.71 15.05 -10.73
C ALA A 129 15.10 15.70 -10.80
N ALA A 130 15.19 16.78 -11.56
CA ALA A 130 16.40 17.60 -11.67
C ALA A 130 16.03 19.07 -11.69
N ASN A 131 16.76 19.90 -10.92
CA ASN A 131 16.45 21.32 -10.74
C ASN A 131 15.00 21.56 -10.26
N GLY A 132 14.46 20.63 -9.47
CA GLY A 132 13.08 20.67 -8.97
C GLY A 132 12.01 20.37 -10.01
N LEU A 133 12.39 19.91 -11.21
CA LEU A 133 11.48 19.49 -12.27
C LEU A 133 11.47 17.96 -12.38
N ILE A 134 10.27 17.41 -12.37
CA ILE A 134 10.02 15.98 -12.46
C ILE A 134 10.18 15.55 -13.91
N SER A 135 10.99 14.53 -14.13
CA SER A 135 11.18 13.92 -15.44
C SER A 135 10.17 12.80 -15.62
N ASP A 136 9.49 12.78 -16.77
CA ASP A 136 8.48 11.79 -17.17
C ASP A 136 9.04 10.37 -17.41
N LYS A 137 10.23 10.05 -16.87
CA LYS A 137 10.89 8.73 -16.97
C LYS A 137 10.16 7.62 -16.19
N ALA A 138 8.85 7.76 -15.94
CA ALA A 138 8.00 6.74 -15.35
C ALA A 138 7.45 5.72 -16.38
N SER A 139 7.74 5.87 -17.69
CA SER A 139 7.35 4.90 -18.74
C SER A 139 8.54 4.18 -19.39
N GLN A 140 9.54 3.75 -18.61
CA GLN A 140 10.63 2.89 -19.09
C GLN A 140 10.75 1.64 -18.20
N SER A 141 9.68 0.87 -18.18
CA SER A 141 9.59 -0.58 -17.91
C SER A 141 8.62 -1.07 -19.02
N GLU A 142 8.90 -1.99 -19.93
CA GLU A 142 9.90 -3.04 -20.06
C GLU A 142 10.44 -3.11 -21.50
N GLU A 143 11.53 -3.86 -21.62
CA GLU A 143 12.33 -4.25 -22.80
C GLU A 143 11.55 -4.84 -23.99
#